data_AF-A0A962BIS8-F1
#
_entry.id   AF-A0A962BIS8-F1
#
_cell.length_a   1.000
_cell.length_b   1.000
_cell.length_c   1.000
_cell.angle_alpha   90.00
_cell.angle_beta   90.00
_cell.angle_gamma   90.00
#
_symmetry.space_group_name_H-M   'P 1'
#
loop_
_entity.id
_entity.type
_entity.pdbx_description
1 polymer ?
#
loop_
_entity_poly.entity_id
_entity_poly.type
_entity_poly.pdbx_seq_one_letter_code
_entity_poly.pdbx_strand_id
1 'polypeptide(L)'
;MAPFWRKREDPEHRRLAERLATLPLFAGIDTGALRALAARLSWQQLPAGAVLFEQGDDASALYLLIYGRLAALRQASGGDWRHVGSVVSGHAVGETGLLVDRPRNARVMALRDSELLRLDRANFEALLAEHPQPMLRLARAALRRYAEDQQQPPLPRCFAILPATPGVDVRGFAGAFSTALGDHESPELVEPAPLDTDAHPGSREEQSARLIYLGSQHDPAWNEYCARQSDVVLYLADATQDVEDSPRLPLPQGHSQIPRLLLLKGADAIRHGSTRQWLDAFPAASQAVHLRHAEDLARLGRRLSGRATGLVLSGGGARGFAHLGALRALREAGHQIDYVGGSSIGAIMGAGIACGWDDDWLREVNHRSFVAGKPVSDWTLPLVSLYGGRRVVKLLREAFGERDIEDLPIPFFCCSSSLTSGRLVVHERGRLWQWLRAASAIPGVLPPVLSGGEVLVDG
;
A
#
# COMPACT_ATOMS: atom_id res chain seq x y z
N MET A 1 -25.03 -4.49 -18.83
CA MET A 1 -24.17 -5.64 -19.14
C MET A 1 -24.40 -6.69 -18.07
N ALA A 2 -24.84 -7.90 -18.44
CA ALA A 2 -24.97 -8.98 -17.47
C ALA A 2 -23.57 -9.31 -16.92
N PRO A 3 -23.38 -9.41 -15.60
CA PRO A 3 -22.04 -9.65 -15.07
C PRO A 3 -21.62 -11.09 -15.37
N PHE A 4 -20.33 -11.26 -15.63
CA PHE A 4 -19.69 -12.52 -16.03
C PHE A 4 -19.62 -13.46 -14.81
N TRP A 5 -20.68 -14.22 -14.55
CA TRP A 5 -20.78 -15.12 -13.40
C TRP A 5 -20.53 -16.58 -13.83
N ARG A 6 -19.61 -17.28 -13.15
CA ARG A 6 -19.58 -18.75 -13.15
C ARG A 6 -20.08 -19.27 -11.80
N LYS A 7 -21.15 -20.09 -11.84
CA LYS A 7 -21.59 -20.86 -10.67
C LYS A 7 -20.63 -22.03 -10.48
N ARG A 8 -20.18 -22.25 -9.24
CA ARG A 8 -19.44 -23.45 -8.85
C ARG A 8 -20.44 -24.48 -8.33
N GLU A 9 -20.41 -25.69 -8.89
CA GLU A 9 -21.11 -26.85 -8.33
C GLU A 9 -20.16 -27.54 -7.36
N ASP A 10 -20.22 -27.20 -6.07
CA ASP A 10 -19.50 -27.94 -5.02
C ASP A 10 -20.51 -28.79 -4.22
N PRO A 11 -20.53 -30.12 -4.38
CA PRO A 11 -21.51 -30.98 -3.74
C PRO A 11 -21.05 -31.32 -2.32
N GLU A 12 -21.56 -30.60 -1.33
CA GLU A 12 -21.99 -31.10 0.00
C GLU A 12 -22.24 -29.91 0.95
N HIS A 13 -23.50 -29.48 1.07
CA HIS A 13 -23.93 -28.42 2.02
C HIS A 13 -23.45 -28.66 3.48
N ARG A 14 -23.11 -29.90 3.83
CA ARG A 14 -22.58 -30.28 5.14
C ARG A 14 -21.18 -29.72 5.40
N ARG A 15 -20.26 -29.84 4.43
CA ARG A 15 -18.89 -29.28 4.53
C ARG A 15 -18.92 -27.76 4.59
N LEU A 16 -19.85 -27.14 3.86
CA LEU A 16 -20.05 -25.70 3.91
C LEU A 16 -20.52 -25.23 5.28
N ALA A 17 -21.49 -25.92 5.90
CA ALA A 17 -21.96 -25.58 7.24
C ALA A 17 -20.86 -25.70 8.31
N GLU A 18 -20.04 -26.76 8.23
CA GLU A 18 -18.87 -26.96 9.11
C GLU A 18 -17.85 -25.82 8.94
N ARG A 19 -17.61 -25.40 7.70
CA ARG A 19 -16.76 -24.27 7.40
C ARG A 19 -17.32 -22.94 7.89
N LEU A 20 -18.62 -22.68 7.69
CA LEU A 20 -19.25 -21.46 8.20
C LEU A 20 -19.07 -21.38 9.73
N ALA A 21 -19.14 -22.51 10.44
CA ALA A 21 -18.94 -22.56 11.88
C ALA A 21 -17.52 -22.15 12.34
N THR A 22 -16.49 -22.26 11.50
CA THR A 22 -15.13 -21.83 11.84
C THR A 22 -14.91 -20.33 11.66
N LEU A 23 -15.76 -19.68 10.87
CA LEU A 23 -15.64 -18.26 10.58
C LEU A 23 -16.11 -17.42 11.79
N PRO A 24 -15.33 -16.43 12.25
CA PRO A 24 -15.70 -15.61 13.40
C PRO A 24 -17.06 -14.90 13.27
N LEU A 25 -17.54 -14.69 12.05
CA LEU A 25 -18.85 -14.07 11.78
C LEU A 25 -20.03 -14.92 12.27
N PHE A 26 -19.86 -16.24 12.32
CA PHE A 26 -20.91 -17.19 12.70
C PHE A 26 -20.70 -17.79 14.10
N ALA A 27 -19.75 -17.25 14.86
CA ALA A 27 -19.48 -17.69 16.22
C ALA A 27 -20.76 -17.63 17.09
N GLY A 28 -21.12 -18.77 17.70
CA GLY A 28 -22.31 -18.88 18.56
C GLY A 28 -23.65 -18.96 17.82
N ILE A 29 -23.65 -19.23 16.51
CA ILE A 29 -24.84 -19.65 15.77
C ILE A 29 -24.98 -21.18 15.86
N ASP A 30 -26.21 -21.67 16.07
CA ASP A 30 -26.47 -23.10 16.20
C ASP A 30 -26.31 -23.84 14.87
N THR A 31 -25.94 -25.13 14.95
CA THR A 31 -25.66 -25.96 13.77
C THR A 31 -26.88 -26.13 12.86
N GLY A 32 -28.10 -26.07 13.40
CA GLY A 32 -29.34 -26.16 12.61
C GLY A 32 -29.48 -24.96 11.69
N ALA A 33 -29.35 -23.75 12.24
CA ALA A 33 -29.35 -22.50 11.48
C ALA A 33 -28.19 -22.43 10.47
N LEU A 34 -27.00 -22.91 10.80
CA LEU A 34 -25.87 -22.95 9.85
C LEU A 34 -26.13 -23.88 8.67
N ARG A 35 -26.77 -25.03 8.88
CA ARG A 35 -27.17 -25.93 7.79
C ARG A 35 -28.25 -25.31 6.92
N ALA A 36 -29.25 -24.67 7.54
CA ALA A 36 -30.31 -23.96 6.83
C ALA A 36 -29.75 -22.80 5.98
N LEU A 37 -28.78 -22.07 6.51
CA LEU A 37 -28.05 -21.04 5.78
C LEU A 37 -27.22 -21.63 4.64
N ALA A 38 -26.38 -22.64 4.90
CA ALA A 38 -25.53 -23.27 3.91
C ALA A 38 -26.32 -23.80 2.70
N ALA A 39 -27.52 -24.35 2.93
CA ALA A 39 -28.40 -24.84 1.87
C ALA A 39 -28.99 -23.74 0.96
N ARG A 40 -28.95 -22.47 1.38
CA ARG A 40 -29.47 -21.31 0.64
C ARG A 40 -28.38 -20.39 0.09
N LEU A 41 -27.12 -20.70 0.39
CA LEU A 41 -25.98 -19.98 -0.15
C LEU A 41 -25.60 -20.53 -1.52
N SER A 42 -25.27 -19.63 -2.45
CA SER A 42 -24.74 -20.01 -3.77
C SER A 42 -23.32 -19.49 -3.93
N TRP A 43 -22.39 -20.35 -4.35
CA TRP A 43 -21.02 -19.98 -4.70
C TRP A 43 -20.98 -19.04 -5.91
N GLN A 44 -20.12 -18.03 -5.81
CA GLN A 44 -19.80 -17.11 -6.88
C GLN A 44 -18.30 -16.89 -6.97
N GLN A 45 -17.78 -16.94 -8.20
CA GLN A 45 -16.42 -16.53 -8.50
C GLN A 45 -16.44 -15.12 -9.06
N LEU A 46 -15.56 -14.27 -8.53
CA LEU A 46 -15.37 -12.89 -8.94
C LEU A 46 -13.90 -12.69 -9.32
N PRO A 47 -13.58 -12.59 -10.63
CA PRO A 47 -12.22 -12.33 -11.07
C PRO A 47 -11.68 -11.00 -10.53
N ALA A 48 -10.39 -10.94 -10.30
CA ALA A 48 -9.72 -9.73 -9.87
C ALA A 48 -9.96 -8.56 -10.86
N GLY A 49 -10.25 -7.37 -10.32
CA GLY A 49 -10.65 -6.20 -11.09
C GLY A 49 -12.15 -6.13 -11.43
N ALA A 50 -12.91 -7.22 -11.27
CA ALA A 50 -14.35 -7.22 -11.54
C ALA A 50 -15.14 -6.52 -10.41
N VAL A 51 -16.18 -5.79 -10.81
CA VAL A 51 -17.11 -5.12 -9.88
C VAL A 51 -18.18 -6.12 -9.42
N LEU A 52 -18.37 -6.25 -8.10
CA LEU A 52 -19.43 -7.05 -7.50
C LEU A 52 -20.78 -6.33 -7.60
N PHE A 53 -20.81 -5.05 -7.25
CA PHE A 53 -21.96 -4.15 -7.41
C PHE A 53 -21.51 -2.68 -7.40
N GLU A 54 -22.30 -1.81 -7.98
CA GLU A 54 -22.06 -0.37 -8.06
C GLU A 54 -22.70 0.40 -6.90
N GLN A 55 -22.18 1.60 -6.62
CA GLN A 55 -22.82 2.53 -5.70
C GLN A 55 -24.17 2.97 -6.29
N GLY A 56 -25.24 2.90 -5.49
CA GLY A 56 -26.59 3.24 -5.91
C GLY A 56 -27.41 2.07 -6.46
N ASP A 57 -26.81 0.89 -6.67
CA ASP A 57 -27.55 -0.32 -7.06
C ASP A 57 -28.55 -0.72 -5.97
N ASP A 58 -29.60 -1.45 -6.35
CA ASP A 58 -30.53 -2.05 -5.40
C ASP A 58 -29.86 -3.15 -4.57
N ALA A 59 -30.11 -3.14 -3.26
CA ALA A 59 -29.59 -4.15 -2.35
C ALA A 59 -30.40 -5.45 -2.42
N SER A 60 -30.07 -6.29 -3.40
CA SER A 60 -30.78 -7.55 -3.68
C SER A 60 -30.19 -8.80 -3.02
N ALA A 61 -29.00 -8.69 -2.43
CA ALA A 61 -28.28 -9.80 -1.81
C ALA A 61 -27.23 -9.33 -0.80
N LEU A 62 -26.83 -10.23 0.10
CA LEU A 62 -25.58 -10.12 0.87
C LEU A 62 -24.58 -11.17 0.36
N TYR A 63 -23.29 -10.89 0.59
CA TYR A 63 -22.20 -11.74 0.14
C TYR A 63 -21.24 -12.01 1.29
N LEU A 64 -20.87 -13.26 1.49
CA LEU A 64 -19.80 -13.64 2.40
C LEU A 64 -18.54 -13.91 1.59
N LEU A 65 -17.48 -13.15 1.85
CA LEU A 65 -16.19 -13.39 1.21
C LEU A 65 -15.52 -14.60 1.86
N ILE A 66 -15.24 -15.61 1.04
CA ILE A 66 -14.63 -16.87 1.48
C ILE A 66 -13.14 -16.82 1.20
N TYR A 67 -12.77 -16.50 -0.03
CA TYR A 67 -11.39 -16.30 -0.46
C TYR A 67 -11.31 -15.03 -1.27
N GLY A 68 -10.12 -14.47 -1.34
CA GLY A 68 -9.92 -13.22 -2.05
C GLY A 68 -9.92 -11.99 -1.14
N ARG A 69 -10.04 -10.84 -1.77
CA ARG A 69 -10.02 -9.52 -1.12
C ARG A 69 -10.81 -8.57 -1.99
N LEU A 70 -11.69 -7.80 -1.36
CA LEU A 70 -12.48 -6.78 -2.04
C LEU A 70 -12.13 -5.40 -1.52
N ALA A 71 -12.31 -4.39 -2.37
CA ALA A 71 -12.25 -2.99 -2.00
C ALA A 71 -13.65 -2.36 -2.11
N ALA A 72 -14.02 -1.59 -1.10
CA ALA A 72 -15.16 -0.68 -1.13
C ALA A 72 -14.67 0.72 -1.51
N LEU A 73 -15.22 1.26 -2.59
CA LEU A 73 -14.91 2.58 -3.14
C LEU A 73 -16.18 3.44 -3.12
N ARG A 74 -16.06 4.68 -2.65
CA ARG A 74 -17.16 5.65 -2.67
C ARG A 74 -16.79 6.83 -3.55
N GLN A 75 -17.72 7.25 -4.40
CA GLN A 75 -17.52 8.42 -5.24
C GLN A 75 -17.71 9.69 -4.39
N ALA A 76 -16.71 10.58 -4.40
CA ALA A 76 -16.79 11.91 -3.79
C ALA A 76 -17.62 12.86 -4.68
N SER A 77 -18.07 13.99 -4.11
CA SER A 77 -18.88 15.00 -4.82
C SER A 77 -18.21 15.57 -6.08
N GLY A 78 -16.89 15.43 -6.21
CA GLY A 78 -16.11 15.86 -7.38
C GLY A 78 -15.90 14.78 -8.45
N GLY A 79 -16.50 13.59 -8.31
CA GLY A 79 -16.38 12.48 -9.28
C GLY A 79 -15.27 11.47 -8.98
N ASP A 80 -14.31 11.81 -8.12
CA ASP A 80 -13.20 10.93 -7.74
C ASP A 80 -13.65 9.77 -6.83
N TRP A 81 -13.09 8.58 -7.07
CA TRP A 81 -13.30 7.41 -6.22
C TRP A 81 -12.33 7.41 -5.04
N ARG A 82 -12.85 7.22 -3.82
CA ARG A 82 -12.05 7.08 -2.60
C ARG A 82 -12.24 5.69 -2.01
N HIS A 83 -11.15 5.06 -1.61
CA HIS A 83 -11.19 3.82 -0.84
C HIS A 83 -11.78 4.10 0.55
N VAL A 84 -12.87 3.42 0.90
CA VAL A 84 -13.59 3.59 2.17
C VAL A 84 -13.51 2.36 3.07
N GLY A 85 -12.96 1.26 2.58
CA GLY A 85 -12.73 0.04 3.37
C GLY A 85 -12.35 -1.15 2.51
N SER A 86 -11.76 -2.17 3.12
CA SER A 86 -11.47 -3.45 2.49
C SER A 86 -12.31 -4.55 3.11
N VAL A 87 -12.66 -5.57 2.32
CA VAL A 87 -13.33 -6.78 2.80
C VAL A 87 -12.34 -7.93 2.69
N VAL A 88 -12.14 -8.66 3.80
CA VAL A 88 -11.23 -9.81 3.88
C VAL A 88 -12.01 -11.11 4.13
N SER A 89 -11.36 -12.24 3.91
CA SER A 89 -11.95 -13.57 4.13
C SER A 89 -12.68 -13.66 5.48
N GLY A 90 -13.86 -14.26 5.47
CA GLY A 90 -14.75 -14.39 6.62
C GLY A 90 -15.64 -13.18 6.91
N HIS A 91 -15.52 -12.09 6.15
CA HIS A 91 -16.37 -10.90 6.30
C HIS A 91 -17.53 -10.91 5.30
N ALA A 92 -18.66 -10.37 5.75
CA ALA A 92 -19.80 -10.10 4.90
C ALA A 92 -19.69 -8.72 4.25
N VAL A 93 -20.29 -8.57 3.08
CA VAL A 93 -20.43 -7.30 2.36
C VAL A 93 -21.81 -7.17 1.73
N GLY A 94 -22.34 -5.95 1.71
CA GLY A 94 -23.64 -5.65 1.16
C GLY A 94 -24.81 -5.88 2.14
N GLU A 95 -24.51 -6.25 3.38
CA GLU A 95 -25.47 -6.41 4.47
C GLU A 95 -26.22 -5.12 4.79
N THR A 96 -25.54 -3.96 4.75
CA THR A 96 -26.16 -2.68 5.14
C THR A 96 -27.38 -2.38 4.30
N GLY A 97 -27.25 -2.38 2.96
CA GLY A 97 -28.38 -2.08 2.07
C GLY A 97 -29.55 -3.06 2.23
N LEU A 98 -29.26 -4.32 2.55
CA LEU A 98 -30.30 -5.34 2.77
C LEU A 98 -31.03 -5.15 4.11
N LEU A 99 -30.32 -4.73 5.16
CA LEU A 99 -30.86 -4.55 6.51
C LEU A 99 -31.64 -3.24 6.69
N VAL A 100 -31.17 -2.15 6.08
CA VAL A 100 -31.82 -0.83 6.19
C VAL A 100 -32.70 -0.47 4.99
N ASP A 101 -32.85 -1.39 4.04
CA ASP A 101 -33.59 -1.21 2.79
C ASP A 101 -33.20 0.08 2.06
N ARG A 102 -31.89 0.21 1.80
CA ARG A 102 -31.30 1.34 1.07
C ARG A 102 -30.47 0.84 -0.10
N PRO A 103 -30.30 1.66 -1.15
CA PRO A 103 -29.34 1.39 -2.21
C PRO A 103 -27.92 1.18 -1.68
N ARG A 104 -27.07 0.52 -2.47
CA ARG A 104 -25.65 0.30 -2.15
C ARG A 104 -24.96 1.65 -1.89
N ASN A 105 -24.25 1.76 -0.78
CA ASN A 105 -23.59 3.01 -0.35
C ASN A 105 -22.16 3.18 -0.90
N ALA A 106 -21.62 2.17 -1.58
CA ALA A 106 -20.30 2.15 -2.20
C ALA A 106 -20.28 1.13 -3.34
N ARG A 107 -19.36 1.33 -4.30
CA ARG A 107 -18.94 0.30 -5.25
C ARG A 107 -18.11 -0.72 -4.50
N VAL A 108 -18.31 -2.01 -4.78
CA VAL A 108 -17.44 -3.07 -4.29
C VAL A 108 -16.85 -3.83 -5.46
N MET A 109 -15.54 -4.04 -5.46
CA MET A 109 -14.83 -4.76 -6.52
C MET A 109 -13.77 -5.71 -5.96
N ALA A 110 -13.45 -6.77 -6.69
CA ALA A 110 -12.38 -7.69 -6.35
C ALA A 110 -11.01 -7.05 -6.59
N LEU A 111 -10.14 -7.11 -5.57
CA LEU A 111 -8.73 -6.79 -5.70
C LEU A 111 -7.93 -7.97 -6.25
N ARG A 112 -8.29 -9.18 -5.81
CA ARG A 112 -7.71 -10.45 -6.25
C ARG A 112 -8.84 -11.44 -6.58
N ASP A 113 -8.53 -12.52 -7.27
CA ASP A 113 -9.56 -13.52 -7.61
C ASP A 113 -10.24 -13.97 -6.31
N SER A 114 -11.56 -13.86 -6.28
CA SER A 114 -12.33 -13.97 -5.06
C SER A 114 -13.44 -15.00 -5.21
N GLU A 115 -13.68 -15.76 -4.16
CA GLU A 115 -14.84 -16.64 -4.05
C GLU A 115 -15.76 -16.12 -2.95
N LEU A 116 -17.05 -16.02 -3.26
CA LEU A 116 -18.07 -15.50 -2.39
C LEU A 116 -19.22 -16.49 -2.28
N LEU A 117 -19.89 -16.50 -1.13
CA LEU A 117 -21.20 -17.10 -0.97
C LEU A 117 -22.25 -16.00 -1.02
N ARG A 118 -23.13 -16.06 -2.00
CA ARG A 118 -24.25 -15.13 -2.16
C ARG A 118 -25.48 -15.68 -1.46
N LEU A 119 -26.13 -14.82 -0.66
CA LEU A 119 -27.47 -15.02 -0.12
C LEU A 119 -28.37 -13.91 -0.66
N ASP A 120 -29.37 -14.26 -1.47
CA ASP A 120 -30.33 -13.26 -1.96
C ASP A 120 -31.33 -12.83 -0.89
N ARG A 121 -32.04 -11.73 -1.16
CA ARG A 121 -33.03 -11.14 -0.27
C ARG A 121 -34.12 -12.14 0.15
N ALA A 122 -34.70 -12.88 -0.79
CA ALA A 122 -35.77 -13.81 -0.50
C ALA A 122 -35.32 -14.92 0.47
N ASN A 123 -34.14 -15.48 0.24
CA ASN A 123 -33.56 -16.48 1.14
C ASN A 123 -33.14 -15.89 2.49
N PHE A 124 -32.65 -14.65 2.52
CA PHE A 124 -32.35 -13.94 3.77
C PHE A 124 -33.60 -13.71 4.62
N GLU A 125 -34.70 -13.24 4.01
CA GLU A 125 -35.97 -13.01 4.68
C GLU A 125 -36.59 -14.33 5.19
N ALA A 126 -36.52 -15.41 4.40
CA ALA A 126 -36.95 -16.73 4.84
C ALA A 126 -36.14 -17.23 6.05
N LEU A 127 -34.81 -17.09 6.02
CA LEU A 127 -33.95 -17.47 7.15
C LEU A 127 -34.22 -16.60 8.39
N LEU A 128 -34.53 -15.32 8.21
CA LEU A 128 -34.89 -14.43 9.32
C LEU A 128 -36.20 -14.86 9.98
N ALA A 129 -37.18 -15.34 9.19
CA ALA A 129 -38.44 -15.87 9.70
C ALA A 129 -38.26 -17.22 10.42
N GLU A 130 -37.45 -18.12 9.87
CA GLU A 130 -37.20 -19.46 10.43
C GLU A 130 -36.25 -19.45 11.64
N HIS A 131 -35.22 -18.59 11.61
CA HIS A 131 -34.12 -18.54 12.58
C HIS A 131 -33.81 -17.09 13.02
N PRO A 132 -34.74 -16.38 13.68
CA PRO A 132 -34.62 -14.94 13.94
C PRO A 132 -33.43 -14.58 14.84
N GLN A 133 -33.19 -15.32 15.91
CA GLN A 133 -32.09 -15.03 16.84
C GLN A 133 -30.69 -15.21 16.18
N PRO A 134 -30.40 -16.33 15.50
CA PRO A 134 -29.21 -16.49 14.67
C PRO A 134 -28.98 -15.37 13.66
N MET A 135 -30.01 -15.02 12.89
CA MET A 135 -29.90 -14.02 11.82
C MET A 135 -29.69 -12.60 12.37
N LEU A 136 -30.31 -12.26 13.50
CA LEU A 136 -30.05 -10.99 14.20
C LEU A 136 -28.62 -10.91 14.74
N ARG A 137 -28.05 -12.02 15.22
CA ARG A 137 -26.63 -12.07 15.65
C ARG A 137 -25.71 -11.86 14.47
N LEU A 138 -25.95 -12.54 13.35
CA LEU A 138 -25.21 -12.37 12.10
C LEU A 138 -25.23 -10.91 11.63
N ALA A 139 -26.41 -10.29 11.58
CA ALA A 139 -26.57 -8.90 11.18
C ALA A 139 -25.78 -7.94 12.08
N ARG A 140 -25.85 -8.11 13.40
CA ARG A 140 -25.08 -7.31 14.37
C ARG A 140 -23.57 -7.52 14.23
N ALA A 141 -23.14 -8.76 14.03
CA ALA A 141 -21.73 -9.08 13.86
C ALA A 141 -21.16 -8.46 12.58
N ALA A 142 -21.92 -8.47 11.49
CA ALA A 142 -21.53 -7.83 10.23
C ALA A 142 -21.46 -6.30 10.36
N LEU A 143 -22.44 -5.67 11.02
CA LEU A 143 -22.46 -4.22 11.25
C LEU A 143 -21.34 -3.71 12.17
N ARG A 144 -20.98 -4.46 13.22
CA ARG A 144 -19.87 -4.08 14.13
C ARG A 144 -18.54 -4.00 13.41
N ARG A 145 -18.26 -4.98 12.55
CA ARG A 145 -17.00 -5.02 11.79
C ARG A 145 -16.91 -3.88 10.79
N TYR A 146 -18.02 -3.49 10.17
CA TYR A 146 -18.06 -2.30 9.30
C TYR A 146 -17.60 -1.02 10.01
N ALA A 147 -17.88 -0.88 11.31
CA ALA A 147 -17.45 0.27 12.11
C ALA A 147 -15.98 0.17 12.56
N GLU A 148 -15.49 -1.04 12.84
CA GLU A 148 -14.13 -1.31 13.32
C GLU A 148 -13.08 -1.30 12.19
N ASP A 149 -13.41 -1.86 11.02
CA ASP A 149 -12.50 -1.99 9.85
C ASP A 149 -12.20 -0.66 9.14
N GLN A 150 -12.83 0.45 9.51
CA GLN A 150 -12.51 1.75 8.92
C GLN A 150 -11.15 2.31 9.35
N GLN A 151 -10.53 1.79 10.42
CA GLN A 151 -9.37 2.45 11.02
C GLN A 151 -8.01 1.96 10.51
N GLN A 152 -7.88 0.70 10.04
CA GLN A 152 -6.60 0.18 9.54
C GLN A 152 -6.81 -0.76 8.34
N PRO A 153 -6.10 -0.56 7.22
CA PRO A 153 -6.16 -1.49 6.10
C PRO A 153 -5.60 -2.86 6.54
N PRO A 154 -6.24 -3.97 6.13
CA PRO A 154 -5.79 -5.29 6.53
C PRO A 154 -4.40 -5.60 5.95
N LEU A 155 -3.57 -6.24 6.75
CA LEU A 155 -2.22 -6.64 6.36
C LEU A 155 -2.27 -7.61 5.17
N PRO A 156 -1.31 -7.52 4.24
CA PRO A 156 -1.21 -8.46 3.12
C PRO A 156 -0.85 -9.86 3.61
N ARG A 157 -1.53 -10.87 3.07
CA ARG A 157 -1.27 -12.30 3.32
C ARG A 157 -0.66 -13.00 2.11
N CYS A 158 -1.01 -12.55 0.91
CA CYS A 158 -0.56 -13.13 -0.34
C CYS A 158 0.40 -12.18 -1.07
N PHE A 159 1.59 -12.65 -1.43
CA PHE A 159 2.61 -11.87 -2.12
C PHE A 159 2.98 -12.53 -3.44
N ALA A 160 3.21 -11.75 -4.50
CA ALA A 160 3.84 -12.23 -5.72
C ALA A 160 5.24 -11.62 -5.83
N ILE A 161 6.26 -12.45 -6.05
CA ILE A 161 7.61 -11.99 -6.40
C ILE A 161 7.83 -12.30 -7.87
N LEU A 162 7.81 -11.26 -8.71
CA LEU A 162 7.95 -11.41 -10.15
C LEU A 162 9.36 -11.01 -10.60
N PRO A 163 10.02 -11.81 -11.46
CA PRO A 163 11.37 -11.51 -11.93
C PRO A 163 11.33 -10.35 -12.94
N ALA A 164 11.81 -9.18 -12.52
CA ALA A 164 11.81 -7.97 -13.34
C ALA A 164 13.05 -7.85 -14.23
N THR A 165 14.12 -8.60 -13.95
CA THR A 165 15.27 -8.76 -14.85
C THR A 165 15.61 -10.24 -15.06
N PRO A 166 16.29 -10.60 -16.17
CA PRO A 166 16.80 -11.95 -16.37
C PRO A 166 17.77 -12.39 -15.27
N GLY A 167 17.79 -13.68 -14.95
CA GLY A 167 18.72 -14.29 -13.99
C GLY A 167 18.49 -13.98 -12.50
N VAL A 168 17.48 -13.18 -12.10
CA VAL A 168 17.25 -12.94 -10.66
C VAL A 168 16.80 -14.20 -9.91
N ASP A 169 17.41 -14.44 -8.76
CA ASP A 169 17.07 -15.54 -7.86
C ASP A 169 15.81 -15.22 -7.02
N VAL A 170 14.65 -15.46 -7.62
CA VAL A 170 13.33 -15.27 -6.99
C VAL A 170 13.16 -16.17 -5.76
N ARG A 171 13.61 -17.43 -5.84
CA ARG A 171 13.41 -18.41 -4.76
C ARG A 171 14.29 -18.12 -3.55
N GLY A 172 15.58 -17.82 -3.76
CA GLY A 172 16.47 -17.40 -2.68
C GLY A 172 16.01 -16.09 -2.04
N PHE A 173 15.53 -15.13 -2.84
CA PHE A 173 14.93 -13.91 -2.30
C PHE A 173 13.67 -14.19 -1.48
N ALA A 174 12.76 -15.06 -1.94
CA ALA A 174 11.56 -15.44 -1.20
C ALA A 174 11.87 -16.06 0.18
N GLY A 175 12.92 -16.88 0.26
CA GLY A 175 13.40 -17.42 1.54
C GLY A 175 13.86 -16.33 2.50
N ALA A 176 14.70 -15.40 2.04
CA ALA A 176 15.16 -14.27 2.86
C ALA A 176 14.01 -13.32 3.25
N PHE A 177 13.09 -13.06 2.32
CA PHE A 177 11.91 -12.22 2.54
C PHE A 177 10.95 -12.85 3.57
N SER A 178 10.75 -14.16 3.51
CA SER A 178 10.01 -14.94 4.51
C SER A 178 10.56 -14.72 5.92
N THR A 179 11.89 -14.80 6.10
CA THR A 179 12.53 -14.50 7.38
C THR A 179 12.31 -13.04 7.82
N ALA A 180 12.40 -12.08 6.90
CA ALA A 180 12.23 -10.66 7.20
C ALA A 180 10.78 -10.29 7.61
N LEU A 181 9.79 -11.02 7.09
CA LEU A 181 8.39 -10.87 7.50
C LEU A 181 8.18 -11.17 9.00
N GLY A 182 9.10 -11.92 9.64
CA GLY A 182 9.21 -12.03 11.10
C GLY A 182 8.11 -12.84 11.77
N ASP A 183 7.43 -13.71 11.03
CA ASP A 183 6.33 -14.53 11.53
C ASP A 183 6.82 -15.83 12.18
N HIS A 184 6.03 -16.35 13.13
CA HIS A 184 6.23 -17.69 13.70
C HIS A 184 5.81 -18.81 12.74
N GLU A 185 4.95 -18.52 11.77
CA GLU A 185 4.52 -19.46 10.74
C GLU A 185 5.24 -19.15 9.42
N SER A 186 5.96 -20.14 8.90
CA SER A 186 6.62 -19.99 7.59
C SER A 186 5.57 -19.90 6.49
N PRO A 187 5.61 -18.87 5.62
CA PRO A 187 4.74 -18.78 4.46
C PRO A 187 4.96 -19.98 3.52
N GLU A 188 3.88 -20.43 2.88
CA GLU A 188 3.98 -21.40 1.79
C GLU A 188 4.55 -20.71 0.55
N LEU A 189 5.60 -21.29 -0.03
CA LEU A 189 6.15 -20.86 -1.30
C LEU A 189 5.44 -21.60 -2.43
N VAL A 190 4.77 -20.85 -3.30
CA VAL A 190 3.99 -21.38 -4.41
C VAL A 190 4.83 -21.30 -5.68
N GLU A 191 5.34 -22.45 -6.10
CA GLU A 191 6.16 -22.62 -7.31
C GLU A 191 5.32 -22.62 -8.60
N PRO A 192 5.94 -22.29 -9.75
CA PRO A 192 5.31 -22.43 -11.07
C PRO A 192 4.69 -23.81 -11.29
N ALA A 193 3.40 -23.81 -11.63
CA ALA A 193 2.64 -25.03 -11.92
C ALA A 193 1.62 -24.79 -13.04
N PRO A 194 1.19 -25.84 -13.77
CA PRO A 194 0.12 -25.71 -14.75
C PRO A 194 -1.16 -25.17 -14.09
N LEU A 195 -1.73 -24.11 -14.68
CA LEU A 195 -2.90 -23.40 -14.16
C LEU A 195 -4.20 -24.24 -14.15
N ASP A 196 -4.20 -25.37 -14.85
CA ASP A 196 -5.35 -26.29 -14.99
C ASP A 196 -5.35 -27.42 -13.94
N THR A 197 -4.47 -27.33 -12.94
CA THR A 197 -4.49 -28.29 -11.81
C THR A 197 -5.66 -27.96 -10.87
N ASP A 198 -6.42 -28.98 -10.47
CA ASP A 198 -7.61 -28.93 -9.57
C ASP A 198 -7.37 -28.24 -8.20
N ALA A 199 -6.15 -27.78 -7.91
CA ALA A 199 -5.82 -27.01 -6.73
C ALA A 199 -6.34 -25.56 -6.86
N HIS A 200 -7.60 -25.36 -6.49
CA HIS A 200 -8.21 -24.03 -6.43
C HIS A 200 -7.41 -23.09 -5.51
N PRO A 201 -7.30 -21.78 -5.83
CA PRO A 201 -6.53 -20.82 -5.03
C PRO A 201 -6.94 -20.80 -3.54
N GLY A 202 -8.25 -20.90 -3.29
CA GLY A 202 -8.81 -20.94 -1.94
C GLY A 202 -8.30 -22.10 -1.09
N SER A 203 -8.05 -23.24 -1.73
CA SER A 203 -7.12 -24.31 -1.35
C SER A 203 -6.08 -23.97 -0.28
N ARG A 204 -5.17 -23.14 -0.75
CA ARG A 204 -3.88 -22.84 -0.13
C ARG A 204 -4.03 -21.79 0.96
N GLU A 205 -4.96 -20.84 0.76
CA GLU A 205 -5.27 -19.80 1.75
C GLU A 205 -5.89 -20.35 3.04
N GLU A 206 -6.53 -21.53 3.00
CA GLU A 206 -7.00 -22.21 4.20
C GLU A 206 -5.88 -22.85 4.99
N GLN A 207 -4.90 -23.42 4.29
CA GLN A 207 -3.85 -24.24 4.87
C GLN A 207 -2.68 -23.39 5.37
N SER A 208 -2.55 -22.19 4.82
CA SER A 208 -1.39 -21.32 5.03
C SER A 208 -1.82 -19.92 5.45
N ALA A 209 -1.28 -19.42 6.57
CA ALA A 209 -1.53 -18.06 7.02
C ALA A 209 -0.99 -17.02 6.03
N ARG A 210 0.11 -17.33 5.33
CA ARG A 210 0.70 -16.49 4.28
C ARG A 210 1.16 -17.30 3.08
N LEU A 211 1.05 -16.71 1.89
CA LEU A 211 1.43 -17.30 0.62
C LEU A 211 2.41 -16.38 -0.11
N ILE A 212 3.46 -16.95 -0.69
CA ILE A 212 4.40 -16.25 -1.57
C ILE A 212 4.46 -16.98 -2.91
N TYR A 213 3.87 -16.37 -3.93
CA TYR A 213 3.91 -16.86 -5.31
C TYR A 213 5.22 -16.48 -5.99
N LEU A 214 5.93 -17.48 -6.51
CA LEU A 214 7.22 -17.30 -7.17
C LEU A 214 7.00 -17.16 -8.68
N GLY A 215 7.22 -15.97 -9.22
CA GLY A 215 7.13 -15.69 -10.64
C GLY A 215 8.20 -16.44 -11.44
N SER A 216 7.92 -16.65 -12.72
CA SER A 216 8.77 -17.36 -13.67
C SER A 216 9.23 -16.43 -14.79
N GLN A 217 10.48 -16.54 -15.21
CA GLN A 217 10.99 -15.79 -16.38
C GLN A 217 10.44 -16.31 -17.70
N HIS A 218 9.93 -17.54 -17.73
CA HIS A 218 9.53 -18.24 -18.95
C HIS A 218 8.03 -18.48 -19.07
N ASP A 219 7.24 -18.07 -18.06
CA ASP A 219 5.79 -18.29 -18.05
C ASP A 219 5.03 -17.00 -17.69
N PRO A 220 4.67 -16.19 -18.71
CA PRO A 220 3.89 -14.98 -18.50
C PRO A 220 2.49 -15.23 -17.93
N ALA A 221 1.86 -16.35 -18.28
CA ALA A 221 0.52 -16.70 -17.81
C ALA A 221 0.54 -17.02 -16.31
N TRP A 222 1.58 -17.72 -15.85
CA TRP A 222 1.85 -17.92 -14.44
C TRP A 222 2.06 -16.61 -13.70
N ASN A 223 2.86 -15.68 -14.25
CA ASN A 223 3.09 -14.37 -13.62
C ASN A 223 1.80 -13.55 -13.48
N GLU A 224 0.94 -13.58 -14.50
CA GLU A 224 -0.37 -12.95 -14.43
C GLU A 224 -1.23 -13.59 -13.33
N TYR A 225 -1.23 -14.92 -13.24
CA TYR A 225 -1.92 -15.63 -12.16
C TYR A 225 -1.37 -15.25 -10.78
N CYS A 226 -0.06 -15.25 -10.56
CA CYS A 226 0.56 -14.82 -9.30
C CYS A 226 0.09 -13.42 -8.90
N ALA A 227 0.10 -12.47 -9.84
CA ALA A 227 -0.36 -11.12 -9.60
C ALA A 227 -1.84 -11.06 -9.21
N ARG A 228 -2.70 -11.85 -9.88
CA ARG A 228 -4.15 -11.93 -9.60
C ARG A 228 -4.49 -12.57 -8.27
N GLN A 229 -3.60 -13.38 -7.69
CA GLN A 229 -3.82 -14.00 -6.38
C GLN A 229 -3.25 -13.19 -5.20
N SER A 230 -2.50 -12.11 -5.47
CA SER A 230 -1.67 -11.45 -4.46
C SER A 230 -2.23 -10.12 -3.95
N ASP A 231 -2.04 -9.84 -2.67
CA ASP A 231 -2.33 -8.56 -2.03
C ASP A 231 -1.27 -7.50 -2.31
N VAL A 232 -0.04 -7.94 -2.64
CA VAL A 232 1.11 -7.08 -2.97
C VAL A 232 1.93 -7.76 -4.07
N VAL A 233 2.34 -6.98 -5.08
CA VAL A 233 3.24 -7.45 -6.13
C VAL A 233 4.62 -6.81 -5.95
N LEU A 234 5.65 -7.65 -5.90
CA LEU A 234 7.04 -7.30 -5.74
C LEU A 234 7.79 -7.61 -7.04
N TYR A 235 8.20 -6.58 -7.77
CA TYR A 235 9.05 -6.73 -8.95
C TYR A 235 10.50 -6.82 -8.50
N LEU A 236 11.12 -7.99 -8.59
CA LEU A 236 12.50 -8.19 -8.20
C LEU A 236 13.44 -7.93 -9.38
N ALA A 237 14.16 -6.82 -9.32
CA ALA A 237 15.12 -6.41 -10.34
C ALA A 237 16.55 -6.44 -9.79
N ASP A 238 17.49 -6.79 -10.66
CA ASP A 238 18.91 -6.54 -10.48
C ASP A 238 19.24 -5.15 -11.03
N ALA A 239 19.47 -4.20 -10.12
CA ALA A 239 19.77 -2.80 -10.41
C ALA A 239 21.15 -2.58 -11.03
N THR A 240 21.99 -3.62 -11.15
CA THR A 240 23.26 -3.55 -11.90
C THR A 240 23.07 -3.70 -13.40
N GLN A 241 21.93 -4.26 -13.82
CA GLN A 241 21.58 -4.47 -15.23
C GLN A 241 20.89 -3.24 -15.81
N ASP A 242 20.92 -3.11 -17.13
CA ASP A 242 20.20 -2.04 -17.82
C ASP A 242 18.70 -2.32 -17.83
N VAL A 243 17.91 -1.29 -17.51
CA VAL A 243 16.44 -1.39 -17.44
C VAL A 243 15.80 -1.76 -18.79
N GLU A 244 16.50 -1.48 -19.90
CA GLU A 244 16.01 -1.78 -21.25
C GLU A 244 15.92 -3.28 -21.53
N ASP A 245 16.76 -4.08 -20.88
CA ASP A 245 16.77 -5.55 -21.00
C ASP A 245 15.69 -6.22 -20.11
N SER A 246 14.94 -5.43 -19.34
CA SER A 246 13.94 -5.93 -18.40
C SER A 246 12.67 -6.37 -19.13
N PRO A 247 12.16 -7.60 -18.90
CA PRO A 247 10.87 -8.01 -19.43
C PRO A 247 9.76 -7.09 -18.95
N ARG A 248 8.94 -6.61 -19.88
CA ARG A 248 7.70 -5.91 -19.55
C ARG A 248 6.73 -6.93 -19.02
N LEU A 249 6.54 -6.96 -17.70
CA LEU A 249 5.59 -7.86 -17.05
C LEU A 249 4.19 -7.26 -17.17
N PRO A 250 3.30 -7.81 -18.03
CA PRO A 250 1.94 -7.32 -18.12
C PRO A 250 1.21 -7.62 -16.81
N LEU A 251 0.40 -6.65 -16.37
CA LEU A 251 -0.50 -6.87 -15.25
C LEU A 251 -1.94 -6.84 -15.72
N PRO A 252 -2.84 -7.58 -15.05
CA PRO A 252 -4.25 -7.56 -15.40
C PRO A 252 -4.85 -6.17 -15.17
N GLN A 253 -5.77 -5.80 -16.07
CA GLN A 253 -6.50 -4.53 -15.97
C GLN A 253 -7.33 -4.46 -14.68
N GLY A 254 -7.57 -3.24 -14.15
CA GLY A 254 -8.38 -3.04 -12.95
C GLY A 254 -7.68 -3.29 -11.60
N HIS A 255 -6.41 -3.74 -11.59
CA HIS A 255 -5.64 -4.01 -10.36
C HIS A 255 -4.91 -2.77 -9.79
N SER A 256 -5.29 -1.56 -10.17
CA SER A 256 -4.58 -0.33 -9.77
C SER A 256 -4.59 -0.07 -8.26
N GLN A 257 -5.41 -0.79 -7.51
CA GLN A 257 -5.63 -0.62 -6.08
C GLN A 257 -4.71 -1.52 -5.21
N ILE A 258 -3.97 -2.46 -5.82
CA ILE A 258 -3.00 -3.31 -5.09
C ILE A 258 -1.64 -2.61 -5.06
N PRO A 259 -0.98 -2.53 -3.88
CA PRO A 259 0.39 -2.03 -3.77
C PRO A 259 1.36 -2.83 -4.64
N ARG A 260 2.20 -2.09 -5.39
CA ARG A 260 3.22 -2.66 -6.26
C ARG A 260 4.54 -1.97 -5.98
N LEU A 261 5.55 -2.77 -5.65
CA LEU A 261 6.87 -2.29 -5.27
C LEU A 261 7.91 -2.83 -6.24
N LEU A 262 8.79 -1.94 -6.72
CA LEU A 262 9.95 -2.32 -7.50
C LEU A 262 11.15 -2.48 -6.56
N LEU A 263 11.63 -3.70 -6.43
CA LEU A 263 12.73 -4.07 -5.56
C LEU A 263 14.04 -4.04 -6.35
N LEU A 264 14.89 -3.08 -6.07
CA LEU A 264 16.16 -2.85 -6.76
C LEU A 264 17.29 -3.49 -5.94
N LYS A 265 17.72 -4.69 -6.32
CA LYS A 265 18.82 -5.43 -5.69
C LYS A 265 20.14 -5.12 -6.40
N GLY A 266 21.26 -5.04 -5.68
CA GLY A 266 22.57 -5.25 -6.34
C GLY A 266 23.53 -4.07 -6.40
N ALA A 267 23.32 -2.97 -5.69
CA ALA A 267 24.39 -1.98 -5.54
C ALA A 267 24.47 -1.45 -4.11
N ASP A 268 25.64 -1.52 -3.48
CA ASP A 268 25.90 -0.82 -2.21
C ASP A 268 25.70 0.70 -2.39
N ALA A 269 25.93 1.20 -3.61
CA ALA A 269 25.76 2.60 -4.00
C ALA A 269 24.59 2.80 -4.98
N ILE A 270 23.63 3.65 -4.59
CA ILE A 270 22.51 4.04 -5.44
C ILE A 270 22.98 5.08 -6.47
N ARG A 271 22.82 4.78 -7.76
CA ARG A 271 23.14 5.71 -8.85
C ARG A 271 22.06 6.79 -8.96
N HIS A 272 22.43 8.06 -8.92
CA HIS A 272 21.48 9.17 -9.01
C HIS A 272 20.72 9.17 -10.34
N GLY A 273 19.40 9.36 -10.28
CA GLY A 273 18.48 9.37 -11.40
C GLY A 273 18.14 7.98 -11.97
N SER A 274 18.82 6.91 -11.52
CA SER A 274 18.58 5.55 -12.04
C SER A 274 17.22 5.03 -11.61
N THR A 275 16.76 5.35 -10.40
CA THR A 275 15.47 4.85 -9.91
C THR A 275 14.30 5.40 -10.71
N ARG A 276 14.42 6.62 -11.24
CA ARG A 276 13.40 7.18 -12.13
C ARG A 276 13.25 6.36 -13.41
N GLN A 277 14.36 5.97 -14.04
CA GLN A 277 14.34 5.14 -15.25
C GLN A 277 13.64 3.80 -14.99
N TRP A 278 13.93 3.20 -13.83
CA TRP A 278 13.26 2.00 -13.34
C TRP A 278 11.75 2.20 -13.13
N LEU A 279 11.33 3.29 -12.47
CA LEU A 279 9.92 3.59 -12.24
C LEU A 279 9.17 3.93 -13.54
N ASP A 280 9.81 4.60 -14.49
CA ASP A 280 9.26 4.89 -15.81
C ASP A 280 9.07 3.59 -16.62
N ALA A 281 9.98 2.63 -16.45
CA ALA A 281 9.88 1.32 -17.09
C ALA A 281 8.81 0.41 -16.46
N PHE A 282 8.53 0.60 -15.17
CA PHE A 282 7.51 -0.13 -14.42
C PHE A 282 6.44 0.86 -13.90
N PRO A 283 5.63 1.48 -14.79
CA PRO A 283 4.70 2.54 -14.41
C PRO A 283 3.58 2.06 -13.47
N ALA A 284 3.38 0.74 -13.40
CA ALA A 284 2.46 0.13 -12.45
C ALA A 284 2.99 0.15 -11.00
N ALA A 285 4.31 0.29 -10.79
CA ALA A 285 4.93 0.33 -9.48
C ALA A 285 4.71 1.70 -8.81
N SER A 286 4.12 1.65 -7.62
CA SER A 286 3.87 2.84 -6.80
C SER A 286 5.15 3.42 -6.20
N GLN A 287 6.16 2.59 -5.96
CA GLN A 287 7.42 2.98 -5.34
C GLN A 287 8.54 1.99 -5.67
N ALA A 288 9.78 2.46 -5.64
CA ALA A 288 10.97 1.61 -5.63
C ALA A 288 11.50 1.42 -4.19
N VAL A 289 12.11 0.26 -3.94
CA VAL A 289 12.75 -0.08 -2.68
C VAL A 289 14.14 -0.61 -2.99
N HIS A 290 15.16 0.07 -2.48
CA HIS A 290 16.55 -0.33 -2.64
C HIS A 290 16.88 -1.45 -1.66
N LEU A 291 17.38 -2.57 -2.16
CA LEU A 291 17.80 -3.74 -1.38
C LEU A 291 19.31 -3.89 -1.46
N ARG A 292 20.01 -3.09 -0.65
CA ARG A 292 21.48 -3.04 -0.65
C ARG A 292 22.02 -4.01 0.38
N HIS A 293 21.43 -4.01 1.58
CA HIS A 293 21.89 -4.80 2.71
C HIS A 293 20.72 -5.52 3.40
N ALA A 294 21.01 -6.45 4.31
CA ALA A 294 19.99 -7.21 5.04
C ALA A 294 18.99 -6.32 5.81
N GLU A 295 19.43 -5.15 6.30
CA GLU A 295 18.57 -4.19 6.99
C GLU A 295 17.50 -3.59 6.07
N ASP A 296 17.79 -3.40 4.78
CA ASP A 296 16.79 -2.90 3.82
C ASP A 296 15.68 -3.93 3.59
N LEU A 297 16.03 -5.22 3.57
CA LEU A 297 15.06 -6.31 3.50
C LEU A 297 14.26 -6.45 4.81
N ALA A 298 14.91 -6.30 5.97
CA ALA A 298 14.23 -6.28 7.26
C ALA A 298 13.22 -5.12 7.35
N ARG A 299 13.59 -3.94 6.85
CA ARG A 299 12.69 -2.78 6.70
C ARG A 299 11.50 -3.10 5.79
N LEU A 300 11.72 -3.71 4.63
CA LEU A 300 10.63 -4.15 3.75
C LEU A 300 9.69 -5.13 4.47
N GLY A 301 10.25 -6.09 5.20
CA GLY A 301 9.51 -7.05 6.02
C GLY A 301 8.65 -6.35 7.08
N ARG A 302 9.19 -5.39 7.83
CA ARG A 302 8.43 -4.58 8.80
C ARG A 302 7.32 -3.77 8.14
N ARG A 303 7.57 -3.17 6.97
CA ARG A 303 6.57 -2.41 6.21
C ARG A 303 5.39 -3.28 5.81
N LEU A 304 5.66 -4.46 5.27
CA LEU A 304 4.61 -5.35 4.75
C LEU A 304 3.90 -6.18 5.84
N SER A 305 4.49 -6.27 7.05
CA SER A 305 3.87 -6.92 8.21
C SER A 305 3.25 -5.94 9.22
N GLY A 306 3.17 -4.64 8.91
CA GLY A 306 2.55 -3.64 9.78
C GLY A 306 3.37 -3.26 11.01
N ARG A 307 4.67 -3.57 11.03
CA ARG A 307 5.61 -3.28 12.12
C ARG A 307 6.52 -2.08 11.84
N ALA A 308 6.34 -1.41 10.71
CA ALA A 308 7.20 -0.29 10.32
C ALA A 308 6.98 0.94 11.19
N THR A 309 8.08 1.62 11.53
CA THR A 309 8.03 2.89 12.27
C THR A 309 8.28 4.06 11.33
N GLY A 310 7.31 4.98 11.24
CA GLY A 310 7.45 6.23 10.51
C GLY A 310 7.86 7.38 11.43
N LEU A 311 8.80 8.21 10.99
CA LEU A 311 9.22 9.44 11.67
C LEU A 311 8.74 10.67 10.90
N VAL A 312 7.92 11.51 11.55
CA VAL A 312 7.42 12.76 10.96
C VAL A 312 8.00 13.95 11.71
N LEU A 313 8.69 14.83 11.00
CA LEU A 313 9.40 15.99 11.54
C LEU A 313 8.69 17.29 11.16
N SER A 314 8.20 18.01 12.17
CA SER A 314 7.51 19.29 11.99
C SER A 314 8.44 20.42 11.55
N GLY A 315 7.84 21.47 10.98
CA GLY A 315 8.51 22.76 10.76
C GLY A 315 8.77 23.50 12.08
N GLY A 316 9.58 24.58 12.01
CA GLY A 316 9.91 25.36 13.22
C GLY A 316 11.17 26.23 13.15
N GLY A 317 11.72 26.46 11.96
CA GLY A 317 12.92 27.28 11.77
C GLY A 317 14.11 26.81 12.59
N ALA A 318 14.79 27.71 13.29
CA ALA A 318 15.99 27.40 14.08
C ALA A 318 15.75 26.39 15.22
N ARG A 319 14.51 26.18 15.67
CA ARG A 319 14.21 25.14 16.68
C ARG A 319 14.32 23.73 16.13
N GLY A 320 14.37 23.56 14.82
CA GLY A 320 14.48 22.26 14.16
C GLY A 320 15.68 21.44 14.62
N PHE A 321 16.79 22.07 15.08
CA PHE A 321 17.95 21.33 15.58
C PHE A 321 17.64 20.36 16.73
N ALA A 322 16.54 20.58 17.46
CA ALA A 322 16.04 19.64 18.46
C ALA A 322 15.71 18.25 17.87
N HIS A 323 15.30 18.18 16.59
CA HIS A 323 15.03 16.92 15.88
C HIS A 323 16.26 16.02 15.83
N LEU A 324 17.48 16.57 15.75
CA LEU A 324 18.71 15.77 15.75
C LEU A 324 18.95 15.10 17.11
N GLY A 325 18.68 15.81 18.21
CA GLY A 325 18.75 15.25 19.55
C GLY A 325 17.70 14.16 19.80
N ALA A 326 16.47 14.41 19.34
CA ALA A 326 15.39 13.42 19.42
C ALA A 326 15.68 12.16 18.60
N LEU A 327 16.18 12.32 17.37
CA LEU A 327 16.61 11.19 16.52
C LEU A 327 17.70 10.36 17.20
N ARG A 328 18.72 11.02 17.75
CA ARG A 328 19.80 10.33 18.46
C ARG A 328 19.26 9.51 19.63
N ALA A 329 18.38 10.09 20.46
CA ALA A 329 17.75 9.37 21.56
C ALA A 329 16.94 8.15 21.09
N LEU A 330 16.21 8.28 19.96
CA LEU A 330 15.48 7.16 19.36
C LEU A 330 16.43 6.05 18.88
N ARG A 331 17.53 6.42 18.21
CA ARG A 331 18.57 5.47 17.76
C ARG A 331 19.25 4.78 18.94
N GLU A 332 19.61 5.52 19.99
CA GLU A 332 20.20 4.99 21.23
C GLU A 332 19.25 4.03 21.98
N ALA A 333 17.94 4.26 21.90
CA ALA A 333 16.91 3.35 22.42
C ALA A 333 16.64 2.14 21.50
N GLY A 334 17.34 2.01 20.37
CA GLY A 334 17.20 0.89 19.43
C GLY A 334 16.01 1.00 18.47
N HIS A 335 15.35 2.17 18.38
CA HIS A 335 14.28 2.37 17.41
C HIS A 335 14.83 2.52 15.98
N GLN A 336 14.34 1.67 15.08
CA GLN A 336 14.65 1.72 13.65
C GLN A 336 13.62 2.58 12.92
N ILE A 337 14.07 3.49 12.06
CA ILE A 337 13.20 4.37 11.28
C ILE A 337 13.03 3.81 9.88
N ASP A 338 11.80 3.48 9.49
CA ASP A 338 11.46 2.80 8.23
C ASP A 338 10.84 3.70 7.17
N TYR A 339 10.35 4.87 7.60
CA TYR A 339 9.80 5.91 6.74
C TYR A 339 10.11 7.27 7.37
N VAL A 340 10.41 8.29 6.57
CA VAL A 340 10.65 9.64 7.06
C VAL A 340 9.81 10.64 6.29
N GLY A 341 9.31 11.67 6.96
CA GLY A 341 8.79 12.83 6.25
C GLY A 341 8.81 14.09 7.09
N GLY A 342 8.58 15.24 6.45
CA GLY A 342 8.53 16.50 7.18
C GLY A 342 8.14 17.72 6.35
N SER A 343 8.08 18.86 7.06
CA SER A 343 7.87 20.19 6.47
C SER A 343 8.99 21.14 6.90
N SER A 344 9.32 22.13 6.08
CA SER A 344 10.36 23.13 6.37
C SER A 344 11.71 22.51 6.77
N ILE A 345 12.32 23.02 7.83
CA ILE A 345 13.53 22.47 8.46
C ILE A 345 13.42 20.97 8.81
N GLY A 346 12.22 20.49 9.19
CA GLY A 346 11.96 19.09 9.49
C GLY A 346 12.11 18.23 8.24
N ALA A 347 11.69 18.73 7.08
CA ALA A 347 11.92 18.06 5.80
C ALA A 347 13.42 17.97 5.46
N ILE A 348 14.19 19.04 5.72
CA ILE A 348 15.63 19.05 5.44
C ILE A 348 16.37 18.05 6.33
N MET A 349 16.05 18.01 7.62
CA MET A 349 16.63 17.03 8.54
C MET A 349 16.18 15.61 8.18
N GLY A 350 14.91 15.44 7.86
CA GLY A 350 14.33 14.17 7.43
C GLY A 350 14.99 13.61 6.17
N ALA A 351 15.32 14.48 5.21
CA ALA A 351 16.04 14.08 4.00
C ALA A 351 17.45 13.54 4.31
N GLY A 352 18.17 14.13 5.27
CA GLY A 352 19.46 13.60 5.72
C GLY A 352 19.33 12.22 6.38
N ILE A 353 18.30 12.02 7.19
CA ILE A 353 17.98 10.69 7.77
C ILE A 353 17.69 9.71 6.64
N ALA A 354 16.91 10.13 5.65
CA ALA A 354 16.52 9.28 4.53
C ALA A 354 17.69 8.92 3.60
N CYS A 355 18.70 9.78 3.51
CA CYS A 355 20.00 9.47 2.90
C CYS A 355 20.81 8.41 3.67
N GLY A 356 20.37 8.01 4.87
CA GLY A 356 21.08 7.06 5.72
C GLY A 356 22.26 7.68 6.47
N TRP A 357 22.27 9.00 6.69
CA TRP A 357 23.36 9.66 7.40
C TRP A 357 23.38 9.30 8.89
N ASP A 358 24.60 9.13 9.42
CA ASP A 358 24.84 9.00 10.86
C ASP A 358 24.63 10.34 11.59
N ASP A 359 24.58 10.27 12.92
CA ASP A 359 24.26 11.43 13.78
C ASP A 359 25.33 12.53 13.71
N ASP A 360 26.61 12.16 13.57
CA ASP A 360 27.72 13.10 13.51
C ASP A 360 27.73 13.88 12.19
N TRP A 361 27.53 13.18 11.08
CA TRP A 361 27.43 13.79 9.77
C TRP A 361 26.19 14.67 9.64
N LEU A 362 25.04 14.20 10.17
CA LEU A 362 23.83 15.02 10.26
C LEU A 362 24.11 16.33 11.00
N ARG A 363 24.76 16.27 12.17
CA ARG A 363 25.10 17.45 12.96
C ARG A 363 26.04 18.39 12.19
N GLU A 364 27.11 17.86 11.60
CA GLU A 364 28.11 18.63 10.87
C GLU A 364 27.50 19.33 9.64
N VAL A 365 26.77 18.61 8.79
CA VAL A 365 26.14 19.19 7.60
C VAL A 365 25.12 20.26 7.97
N ASN A 366 24.32 20.03 9.02
CA ASN A 366 23.34 21.02 9.48
C ASN A 366 24.03 22.26 10.07
N HIS A 367 25.10 22.10 10.85
CA HIS A 367 25.89 23.23 11.35
C HIS A 367 26.52 24.03 10.20
N ARG A 368 27.15 23.35 9.25
CA ARG A 368 27.74 23.97 8.06
C ARG A 368 26.70 24.72 7.23
N SER A 369 25.53 24.12 7.02
CA SER A 369 24.49 24.70 6.17
C SER A 369 23.77 25.88 6.82
N PHE A 370 23.34 25.73 8.08
CA PHE A 370 22.45 26.70 8.72
C PHE A 370 23.14 27.69 9.65
N VAL A 371 24.31 27.36 10.20
CA VAL A 371 25.05 28.25 11.12
C VAL A 371 26.19 28.95 10.38
N ALA A 372 27.16 28.20 9.86
CA ALA A 372 28.31 28.77 9.15
C ALA A 372 27.90 29.33 7.77
N GLY A 373 27.04 28.60 7.07
CA GLY A 373 26.61 28.89 5.70
C GLY A 373 25.72 30.11 5.56
N LYS A 374 25.07 30.57 6.64
CA LYS A 374 24.16 31.75 6.68
C LYS A 374 23.16 31.75 5.51
N PRO A 375 22.18 30.82 5.50
CA PRO A 375 21.32 30.56 4.34
C PRO A 375 20.46 31.75 3.90
N VAL A 376 20.08 32.63 4.84
CA VAL A 376 19.26 33.83 4.64
C VAL A 376 20.11 35.10 4.70
N SER A 377 21.17 35.16 3.91
CA SER A 377 22.07 36.33 3.83
C SER A 377 22.09 36.99 2.45
N ASP A 378 21.31 36.50 1.49
CA ASP A 378 21.23 37.00 0.12
C ASP A 378 20.01 37.91 -0.09
N TRP A 379 20.12 39.15 0.39
CA TRP A 379 19.07 40.17 0.23
C TRP A 379 18.68 40.39 -1.24
N THR A 380 17.38 40.63 -1.48
CA THR A 380 16.83 40.99 -2.79
C THR A 380 15.89 42.19 -2.66
N LEU A 381 15.41 42.75 -3.78
CA LEU A 381 14.38 43.78 -3.75
C LEU A 381 13.07 43.17 -3.20
N PRO A 382 12.50 43.68 -2.10
CA PRO A 382 11.44 43.02 -1.35
C PRO A 382 10.04 43.24 -1.96
N LEU A 383 9.88 42.88 -3.23
CA LEU A 383 8.58 42.88 -3.92
C LEU A 383 7.74 41.65 -3.54
N VAL A 384 8.40 40.50 -3.35
CA VAL A 384 7.75 39.21 -3.04
C VAL A 384 8.43 38.51 -1.85
N SER A 385 9.73 38.73 -1.64
CA SER A 385 10.51 38.12 -0.55
C SER A 385 11.68 38.99 -0.10
N LEU A 386 12.10 38.86 1.16
CA LEU A 386 13.26 39.55 1.72
C LEU A 386 14.60 39.04 1.15
N TYR A 387 14.68 37.74 0.89
CA TYR A 387 15.89 37.07 0.39
C TYR A 387 15.67 36.50 -1.01
N GLY A 388 16.74 36.38 -1.79
CA GLY A 388 16.72 35.82 -3.14
C GLY A 388 16.65 34.28 -3.16
N GLY A 389 16.99 33.61 -2.05
CA GLY A 389 16.95 32.16 -1.92
C GLY A 389 18.00 31.40 -2.73
N ARG A 390 18.91 32.09 -3.42
CA ARG A 390 20.01 31.49 -4.20
C ARG A 390 20.98 30.77 -3.27
N ARG A 391 21.22 31.35 -2.09
CA ARG A 391 22.13 30.77 -1.11
C ARG A 391 21.56 29.50 -0.46
N VAL A 392 20.26 29.47 -0.17
CA VAL A 392 19.55 28.27 0.28
C VAL A 392 19.69 27.14 -0.75
N VAL A 393 19.42 27.43 -2.04
CA VAL A 393 19.56 26.44 -3.12
C VAL A 393 20.99 25.92 -3.21
N LYS A 394 21.99 26.80 -3.14
CA LYS A 394 23.41 26.41 -3.15
C LYS A 394 23.74 25.44 -2.01
N LEU A 395 23.34 25.76 -0.78
CA LEU A 395 23.62 24.93 0.40
C LEU A 395 22.89 23.58 0.33
N LEU A 396 21.64 23.55 -0.15
CA LEU A 396 20.90 22.31 -0.37
C LEU A 396 21.58 21.42 -1.42
N ARG A 397 22.08 22.01 -2.52
CA ARG A 397 22.85 21.27 -3.53
C ARG A 397 24.19 20.79 -3.02
N GLU A 398 24.89 21.57 -2.19
CA GLU A 398 26.14 21.15 -1.56
C GLU A 398 25.92 19.99 -0.58
N ALA A 399 24.81 20.01 0.17
CA ALA A 399 24.48 18.95 1.13
C ALA A 399 23.96 17.67 0.45
N PHE A 400 23.02 17.79 -0.49
CA PHE A 400 22.27 16.66 -1.04
C PHE A 400 22.65 16.31 -2.49
N GLY A 401 23.42 17.15 -3.18
CA GLY A 401 23.76 16.96 -4.58
C GLY A 401 22.53 17.02 -5.50
N GLU A 402 22.61 16.29 -6.60
CA GLU A 402 21.55 16.16 -7.61
C GLU A 402 20.70 14.89 -7.39
N ARG A 403 20.53 14.47 -6.13
CA ARG A 403 19.70 13.32 -5.75
C ARG A 403 18.24 13.57 -6.07
N ASP A 404 17.54 12.51 -6.48
CA ASP A 404 16.09 12.47 -6.52
C ASP A 404 15.53 11.78 -5.27
N ILE A 405 14.30 12.09 -4.88
CA ILE A 405 13.67 11.51 -3.68
C ILE A 405 13.55 9.99 -3.79
N GLU A 406 13.19 9.50 -4.98
CA GLU A 406 13.04 8.08 -5.28
C GLU A 406 14.35 7.28 -5.17
N ASP A 407 15.52 7.93 -5.23
CA ASP A 407 16.83 7.30 -5.02
C ASP A 407 17.22 7.17 -3.54
N LEU A 408 16.38 7.64 -2.60
CA LEU A 408 16.74 7.62 -1.19
C LEU A 408 16.66 6.20 -0.60
N PRO A 409 17.66 5.79 0.20
CA PRO A 409 17.66 4.51 0.91
C PRO A 409 16.42 4.23 1.77
N ILE A 410 15.95 5.27 2.47
CA ILE A 410 14.74 5.20 3.28
C ILE A 410 13.66 6.02 2.58
N PRO A 411 12.43 5.49 2.43
CA PRO A 411 11.30 6.25 1.90
C PRO A 411 11.16 7.63 2.57
N PHE A 412 11.00 8.66 1.74
CA PHE A 412 10.93 10.04 2.17
C PHE A 412 9.80 10.79 1.47
N PHE A 413 9.11 11.65 2.22
CA PHE A 413 8.24 12.68 1.65
C PHE A 413 8.51 14.05 2.29
N CYS A 414 8.25 15.11 1.54
CA CYS A 414 8.16 16.45 2.13
C CYS A 414 6.91 17.17 1.69
N CYS A 415 6.48 18.14 2.50
CA CYS A 415 5.25 18.88 2.27
C CYS A 415 5.54 20.32 1.88
N SER A 416 4.72 20.87 0.98
CA SER A 416 4.58 22.30 0.73
C SER A 416 3.10 22.65 0.67
N SER A 417 2.77 23.92 0.87
CA SER A 417 1.41 24.42 0.71
C SER A 417 1.27 25.15 -0.62
N SER A 418 0.21 24.84 -1.39
CA SER A 418 -0.09 25.60 -2.60
C SER A 418 -0.97 26.80 -2.30
N LEU A 419 -0.50 27.99 -2.67
CA LEU A 419 -1.30 29.22 -2.65
C LEU A 419 -2.30 29.30 -3.81
N THR A 420 -2.11 28.51 -4.88
CA THR A 420 -3.04 28.46 -6.02
C THR A 420 -4.31 27.69 -5.64
N SER A 421 -4.14 26.51 -5.06
CA SER A 421 -5.25 25.57 -4.79
C SER A 421 -5.68 25.53 -3.33
N GLY A 422 -4.92 26.14 -2.41
CA GLY A 422 -5.19 26.10 -0.96
C GLY A 422 -5.05 24.70 -0.36
N ARG A 423 -4.25 23.84 -1.00
CA ARG A 423 -4.09 22.42 -0.62
C ARG A 423 -2.65 22.11 -0.24
N LEU A 424 -2.52 21.11 0.64
CA LEU A 424 -1.25 20.43 0.90
C LEU A 424 -0.78 19.72 -0.38
N VAL A 425 0.49 19.90 -0.71
CA VAL A 425 1.18 19.19 -1.79
C VAL A 425 2.27 18.33 -1.16
N VAL A 426 2.17 17.01 -1.36
CA VAL A 426 3.13 16.03 -0.86
C VAL A 426 4.08 15.66 -2.00
N HIS A 427 5.38 15.78 -1.75
CA HIS A 427 6.45 15.47 -2.69
C HIS A 427 7.15 14.16 -2.29
N GLU A 428 6.94 13.12 -3.09
CA GLU A 428 7.56 11.79 -2.91
C GLU A 428 8.51 11.41 -4.05
N ARG A 429 8.59 12.25 -5.09
CA ARG A 429 9.41 12.01 -6.30
C ARG A 429 9.97 13.33 -6.83
N GLY A 430 11.09 13.25 -7.56
CA GLY A 430 11.73 14.41 -8.19
C GLY A 430 12.96 14.91 -7.44
N ARG A 431 13.53 16.02 -7.92
CA ARG A 431 14.78 16.59 -7.40
C ARG A 431 14.65 16.97 -5.91
N LEU A 432 15.42 16.32 -5.06
CA LEU A 432 15.33 16.47 -3.61
C LEU A 432 15.55 17.91 -3.16
N TRP A 433 16.62 18.56 -3.61
CA TRP A 433 16.93 19.94 -3.21
C TRP A 433 15.83 20.93 -3.63
N GLN A 434 15.14 20.67 -4.75
CA GLN A 434 14.07 21.52 -5.25
C GLN A 434 12.85 21.47 -4.31
N TRP A 435 12.47 20.26 -3.88
CA TRP A 435 11.32 20.09 -3.01
C TRP A 435 11.61 20.49 -1.56
N LEU A 436 12.84 20.30 -1.08
CA LEU A 436 13.28 20.89 0.19
C LEU A 436 13.24 22.43 0.15
N ARG A 437 13.57 23.03 -1.00
CA ARG A 437 13.47 24.48 -1.20
C ARG A 437 12.02 24.96 -1.20
N ALA A 438 11.10 24.22 -1.80
CA ALA A 438 9.67 24.51 -1.77
C ALA A 438 9.10 24.37 -0.35
N ALA A 439 9.41 23.26 0.31
CA ALA A 439 9.01 22.97 1.69
C ALA A 439 9.53 24.00 2.70
N SER A 440 10.58 24.76 2.39
CA SER A 440 11.14 25.80 3.27
C SER A 440 10.87 27.23 2.78
N ALA A 441 9.98 27.42 1.81
CA ALA A 441 9.69 28.70 1.18
C ALA A 441 8.73 29.55 2.04
N ILE A 442 9.19 30.02 3.20
CA ILE A 442 8.36 30.81 4.13
C ILE A 442 7.87 32.08 3.41
N PRO A 443 6.55 32.34 3.33
CA PRO A 443 5.99 33.52 2.68
C PRO A 443 6.61 34.82 3.19
N GLY A 444 6.99 35.70 2.26
CA GLY A 444 7.65 36.98 2.56
C GLY A 444 9.13 36.88 2.94
N VAL A 445 9.63 35.71 3.35
CA VAL A 445 11.06 35.51 3.67
C VAL A 445 11.80 35.01 2.44
N LEU A 446 11.32 33.92 1.85
CA LEU A 446 11.90 33.28 0.66
C LEU A 446 10.89 33.32 -0.49
N PRO A 447 11.35 33.42 -1.75
CA PRO A 447 10.43 33.45 -2.88
C PRO A 447 9.71 32.09 -2.98
N PRO A 448 8.43 32.09 -3.40
CA PRO A 448 7.70 30.85 -3.64
C PRO A 448 8.36 30.05 -4.76
N VAL A 449 8.15 28.74 -4.77
CA VAL A 449 8.59 27.86 -5.85
C VAL A 449 7.43 27.65 -6.81
N LEU A 450 7.64 28.00 -8.08
CA LEU A 450 6.66 27.77 -9.14
C LEU A 450 6.93 26.41 -9.77
N SER A 451 5.94 25.52 -9.75
CA SER A 451 6.06 24.20 -10.37
C SER A 451 4.69 23.66 -10.78
N GLY A 452 4.57 23.14 -12.00
CA GLY A 452 3.33 22.52 -12.48
C GLY A 452 2.10 23.45 -12.48
N GLY A 453 2.29 24.76 -12.59
CA GLY A 453 1.21 25.76 -12.49
C GLY A 453 0.82 26.15 -11.07
N GLU A 454 1.44 25.55 -10.04
CA GLU A 454 1.19 25.85 -8.64
C GLU A 454 2.23 26.84 -8.07
N VAL A 455 1.78 27.70 -7.14
CA VAL A 455 2.64 28.58 -6.34
C VAL A 455 2.87 27.92 -4.98
N LEU A 456 4.04 27.33 -4.78
CA LEU A 456 4.36 26.54 -3.59
C LEU A 456 5.12 27.34 -2.54
N VAL A 457 4.67 27.25 -1.29
CA VAL A 457 5.29 27.83 -0.10
C VAL A 457 5.52 26.78 0.99
N ASP A 458 6.15 27.17 2.10
CA ASP A 458 6.36 26.31 3.27
C ASP A 458 5.06 25.57 3.69
N GLY A 459 5.20 24.29 4.04
CA GLY A 459 4.14 23.28 4.09
C GLY A 459 3.35 23.23 5.38
#